data_AF-A0A3D2VB94-F1
#
_entry.id   AF-A0A3D2VB94-F1
#
_cell.length_a   1.000
_cell.length_b   1.000
_cell.length_c   1.000
_cell.angle_alpha   90.00
_cell.angle_beta   90.00
_cell.angle_gamma   90.00
#
_symmetry.space_group_name_H-M   'P 1'
#
loop_
_entity.id
_entity.type
_entity.pdbx_description
1 polymer ?
#
loop_
_entity_poly.entity_id
_entity_poly.type
_entity_poly.pdbx_seq_one_letter_code
_entity_poly.pdbx_strand_id
1 'polypeptide(L)'
;MAFPTNAKYIIVGAGIHGLSTAYHLALELKRKGLGDGSDILIIDKTSIAAGASGIACGVVRNNYYQPAMRELMAHSVKVWESDPETYSYHPVGYMQISPEVMHSDVASIYEQQKSIGYPSEFVEGSKDSMAYMQ
;
A
#
# COMPACT_ATOMS: atom_id res chain seq x y z
N MET A 1 0.32 32.01 14.02
CA MET A 1 0.90 31.81 12.69
C MET A 1 -0.16 32.17 11.66
N ALA A 2 0.14 33.05 10.71
CA ALA A 2 -0.80 33.37 9.63
C ALA A 2 -0.73 32.27 8.57
N PHE A 3 -1.89 31.85 8.05
CA PHE A 3 -1.92 30.95 6.89
C PHE A 3 -1.32 31.66 5.67
N PRO A 4 -0.55 30.97 4.82
CA PRO A 4 -0.09 31.53 3.57
C PRO A 4 -1.30 31.93 2.70
N THR A 5 -1.19 33.04 1.99
CA THR A 5 -2.26 33.53 1.09
C THR A 5 -2.23 32.88 -0.29
N ASN A 6 -1.13 32.20 -0.63
CA ASN A 6 -0.95 31.42 -1.84
C ASN A 6 0.04 30.27 -1.59
N ALA A 7 -0.05 29.22 -2.40
CA ALA A 7 0.91 28.13 -2.46
C ALA A 7 0.96 27.57 -3.87
N LYS A 8 2.14 27.12 -4.31
CA LYS A 8 2.35 26.59 -5.67
C LYS A 8 1.72 25.22 -5.86
N TYR A 9 1.84 24.37 -4.84
CA TYR A 9 1.19 23.06 -4.78
C TYR A 9 0.36 22.97 -3.51
N ILE A 10 -0.90 22.57 -3.64
CA ILE A 10 -1.80 22.38 -2.50
C ILE A 10 -2.32 20.94 -2.54
N ILE A 11 -2.15 20.23 -1.43
CA ILE A 11 -2.71 18.90 -1.22
C ILE A 11 -3.76 19.01 -0.11
N VAL A 12 -4.98 18.59 -0.43
CA VAL A 12 -6.11 18.62 0.51
C VAL A 12 -6.30 17.23 1.11
N GLY A 13 -6.05 17.12 2.41
CA GLY A 13 -6.09 15.90 3.21
C GLY A 13 -4.69 15.45 3.64
N ALA A 14 -4.44 15.39 4.95
CA ALA A 14 -3.21 14.89 5.56
C ALA A 14 -3.32 13.42 6.01
N GLY A 15 -4.07 12.61 5.26
CA GLY A 15 -4.05 11.15 5.37
C GLY A 15 -2.89 10.53 4.58
N ILE A 16 -2.74 9.21 4.63
CA ILE A 16 -1.61 8.48 4.02
C ILE A 16 -1.44 8.79 2.52
N HIS A 17 -2.53 8.90 1.77
CA HIS A 17 -2.46 9.24 0.34
C HIS A 17 -1.96 10.68 0.12
N GLY A 18 -2.44 11.65 0.90
CA GLY A 18 -2.02 13.04 0.77
C GLY A 18 -0.56 13.24 1.17
N LEU A 19 -0.15 12.63 2.29
CA LEU A 19 1.25 12.66 2.74
C LEU A 19 2.19 11.94 1.76
N SER A 20 1.81 10.76 1.26
CA SER A 20 2.57 10.03 0.24
C SER A 20 2.68 10.84 -1.06
N THR A 21 1.59 11.48 -1.49
CA THR A 21 1.60 12.35 -2.67
C THR A 21 2.58 13.52 -2.48
N ALA A 22 2.55 14.20 -1.33
CA ALA A 22 3.46 15.30 -1.02
C ALA A 22 4.92 14.85 -1.03
N TYR A 23 5.20 13.71 -0.40
CA TYR A 23 6.53 13.12 -0.34
C TYR A 23 7.08 12.78 -1.73
N HIS A 24 6.32 12.06 -2.55
CA HIS A 24 6.77 11.68 -3.90
C HIS A 24 6.86 12.89 -4.84
N LEU A 25 5.99 13.89 -4.68
CA LEU A 25 6.09 15.15 -5.42
C LEU A 25 7.39 15.89 -5.05
N ALA A 26 7.72 16.00 -3.76
CA ALA A 26 8.96 16.62 -3.30
C ALA A 26 10.20 15.91 -3.86
N LEU A 27 10.23 14.57 -3.82
CA LEU A 27 11.30 13.77 -4.42
C LEU A 27 11.45 14.04 -5.93
N GLU A 28 10.34 14.09 -6.65
CA GLU A 28 10.34 14.30 -8.10
C GLU A 28 10.79 15.72 -8.48
N LEU A 29 10.35 16.74 -7.74
CA LEU A 29 10.80 18.12 -7.92
C LEU A 29 12.31 18.23 -7.67
N LYS A 30 12.81 17.61 -6.61
CA LYS A 30 14.23 17.59 -6.28
C LYS A 30 15.04 16.90 -7.36
N ARG A 31 14.58 15.74 -7.84
CA ARG A 31 15.22 14.99 -8.93
C ARG A 31 15.33 15.81 -10.22
N LYS A 32 14.31 16.61 -10.52
CA LYS A 32 14.27 17.49 -11.70
C LYS A 32 14.96 18.83 -11.52
N GLY A 33 15.47 19.15 -10.33
CA GLY A 33 16.05 20.47 -10.02
C GLY A 33 15.04 21.62 -10.02
N LEU A 34 13.75 21.32 -9.80
CA LEU A 34 12.65 22.30 -9.86
C LEU A 34 12.21 22.82 -8.48
N GLY A 35 12.82 22.32 -7.40
CA GLY A 35 12.52 22.66 -6.01
C GLY A 35 12.86 21.51 -5.07
N ASP A 36 12.73 21.72 -3.77
CA ASP A 36 13.01 20.71 -2.73
C ASP A 36 11.74 20.21 -2.01
N GLY A 37 10.56 20.69 -2.43
CA GLY A 37 9.26 20.39 -1.84
C GLY A 37 8.78 21.40 -0.80
N SER A 38 9.57 22.42 -0.45
CA SER A 38 9.16 23.48 0.49
C SER A 38 7.93 24.28 0.06
N ASP A 39 7.64 24.33 -1.25
CA ASP A 39 6.47 24.99 -1.83
C ASP A 39 5.17 24.14 -1.78
N ILE A 40 5.20 22.96 -1.16
CA ILE A 40 4.04 22.07 -1.03
C ILE A 40 3.31 22.36 0.28
N LEU A 41 2.08 22.85 0.17
CA LEU A 41 1.18 23.05 1.30
C LEU A 41 0.23 21.86 1.43
N ILE A 42 0.26 21.18 2.57
CA ILE A 42 -0.72 20.14 2.92
C ILE A 42 -1.71 20.74 3.92
N ILE A 43 -3.00 20.68 3.61
CA ILE A 43 -4.06 21.14 4.50
C ILE A 43 -4.94 19.98 4.92
N ASP A 44 -5.34 19.96 6.19
CA ASP A 44 -6.36 19.04 6.69
C ASP A 44 -7.38 19.83 7.51
N LYS A 45 -8.62 19.37 7.49
CA LYS A 45 -9.71 20.01 8.23
C LYS A 45 -9.63 19.75 9.73
N THR A 46 -8.84 18.76 10.16
CA THR A 46 -8.73 18.37 11.58
C THR A 46 -7.26 18.22 11.97
N SER A 47 -6.67 17.05 11.79
CA SER A 47 -5.28 16.78 12.16
C SER A 47 -4.67 15.75 11.24
N ILE A 48 -3.35 15.61 11.29
CA ILE A 48 -2.62 14.61 10.52
C ILE A 48 -3.18 13.22 10.82
N ALA A 49 -3.45 12.46 9.76
CA ALA A 49 -4.01 11.11 9.79
C ALA A 49 -5.35 10.95 10.53
N ALA A 50 -6.10 12.02 10.83
CA ALA A 50 -7.36 11.94 11.60
C ALA A 50 -8.50 11.16 10.93
N GLY A 51 -8.38 10.87 9.63
CA GLY A 51 -9.38 10.11 8.86
C GLY A 51 -9.13 8.60 8.88
N ALA A 52 -9.47 7.93 7.77
CA ALA A 52 -9.32 6.49 7.62
C ALA A 52 -7.90 5.97 7.92
N SER A 53 -6.87 6.79 7.69
CA SER A 53 -5.48 6.43 7.99
C SER A 53 -5.23 6.18 9.48
N GLY A 54 -5.84 6.96 10.38
CA GLY A 54 -5.64 6.84 11.83
C GLY A 54 -6.42 5.70 12.48
N ILE A 55 -7.37 5.11 11.75
CA ILE A 55 -8.21 3.99 12.23
C ILE A 55 -8.02 2.71 11.42
N ALA A 56 -7.08 2.70 10.47
CA ALA A 56 -6.81 1.53 9.65
C ALA A 56 -6.22 0.39 10.50
N CYS A 57 -6.64 -0.84 10.24
CA CYS A 57 -6.14 -2.03 10.94
C CYS A 57 -4.72 -2.46 10.53
N GLY A 58 -4.11 -1.76 9.56
CA GLY A 58 -2.69 -1.94 9.20
C GLY A 58 -2.37 -3.14 8.29
N VAL A 59 -3.36 -3.80 7.69
CA VAL A 59 -3.10 -4.92 6.76
C VAL A 59 -2.57 -4.41 5.42
N VAL A 60 -1.34 -4.80 5.09
CA VAL A 60 -0.70 -4.59 3.78
C VAL A 60 -0.70 -5.92 3.03
N ARG A 61 -1.27 -5.97 1.82
CA ARG A 61 -1.37 -7.21 1.03
C ARG A 61 -1.45 -6.95 -0.47
N ASN A 62 -1.02 -7.93 -1.26
CA ASN A 62 -1.14 -7.94 -2.72
C ASN A 62 -2.33 -8.78 -3.25
N ASN A 63 -3.01 -9.50 -2.36
CA ASN A 63 -4.03 -10.48 -2.73
C ASN A 63 -5.34 -9.83 -3.24
N TYR A 64 -5.37 -9.52 -4.54
CA TYR A 64 -6.50 -8.89 -5.26
C TYR A 64 -6.86 -9.67 -6.51
N TYR A 65 -8.15 -9.61 -6.90
CA TYR A 65 -8.69 -10.35 -8.04
C TYR A 65 -8.34 -9.75 -9.41
N GLN A 66 -8.40 -8.43 -9.55
CA GLN A 66 -8.15 -7.75 -10.82
C GLN A 66 -6.65 -7.65 -11.13
N PRO A 67 -6.19 -8.01 -12.35
CA PRO A 67 -4.78 -7.96 -12.72
C PRO A 67 -4.10 -6.60 -12.49
N ALA A 68 -4.73 -5.52 -12.96
CA ALA A 68 -4.19 -4.17 -12.83
C ALA A 68 -4.03 -3.74 -11.36
N MET A 69 -4.98 -4.13 -10.51
CA MET A 69 -4.88 -3.87 -9.07
C MET A 69 -3.72 -4.62 -8.45
N ARG A 70 -3.38 -5.82 -8.94
CA ARG A 70 -2.31 -6.62 -8.37
C ARG A 70 -0.93 -6.05 -8.67
N GLU A 71 -0.70 -5.56 -9.88
CA GLU A 71 0.56 -4.86 -10.19
C GLU A 71 0.70 -3.60 -9.33
N LEU A 72 -0.38 -2.81 -9.22
CA LEU A 72 -0.40 -1.62 -8.38
C LEU A 72 -0.11 -1.94 -6.91
N MET A 73 -0.74 -2.99 -6.37
CA MET A 73 -0.54 -3.38 -4.98
C MET A 73 0.84 -3.99 -4.75
N ALA A 74 1.43 -4.68 -5.74
CA ALA A 74 2.79 -5.19 -5.64
C ALA A 74 3.78 -4.03 -5.59
N HIS A 75 3.56 -2.99 -6.40
CA HIS A 75 4.30 -1.74 -6.31
C HIS A 75 4.12 -1.08 -4.92
N SER A 76 2.90 -0.98 -4.40
CA SER A 76 2.65 -0.39 -3.06
C SER A 76 3.34 -1.19 -1.94
N VAL A 77 3.31 -2.53 -1.98
CA VAL A 77 4.01 -3.38 -1.00
C VAL A 77 5.51 -3.10 -1.02
N LYS A 78 6.12 -2.96 -2.22
CA LYS A 78 7.55 -2.60 -2.34
C LYS A 78 7.90 -1.27 -1.68
N VAL A 79 6.98 -0.31 -1.64
CA VAL A 79 7.20 0.95 -0.91
C VAL A 79 7.29 0.68 0.59
N TRP A 80 6.37 -0.11 1.17
CA TRP A 80 6.43 -0.50 2.58
C TRP A 80 7.71 -1.27 2.92
N GLU A 81 8.15 -2.15 2.02
CA GLU A 81 9.38 -2.93 2.17
C GLU A 81 10.66 -2.10 2.00
N SER A 82 10.59 -0.93 1.37
CA SER A 82 11.79 -0.13 1.09
C SER A 82 12.41 0.52 2.34
N ASP A 83 11.59 0.80 3.36
CA ASP A 83 12.05 1.32 4.65
C ASP A 83 11.12 0.82 5.79
N PRO A 84 11.25 -0.47 6.17
CA PRO A 84 10.35 -1.07 7.14
C PRO A 84 10.44 -0.45 8.53
N GLU A 85 11.60 0.09 8.89
CA GLU A 85 11.82 0.74 10.19
C GLU A 85 11.05 2.07 10.25
N THR A 86 11.27 2.97 9.29
CA THR A 86 10.56 4.26 9.24
C THR A 86 9.06 4.08 9.14
N TYR A 87 8.60 3.08 8.37
CA TYR A 87 7.18 2.82 8.19
C TYR A 87 6.56 1.91 9.26
N SER A 88 7.34 1.43 10.23
CA SER A 88 6.90 0.44 11.22
C SER A 88 6.20 -0.75 10.56
N TYR A 89 6.75 -1.23 9.44
CA TYR A 89 6.20 -2.32 8.66
C TYR A 89 6.77 -3.66 9.15
N HIS A 90 5.88 -4.58 9.48
CA HIS A 90 6.21 -5.92 9.93
C HIS A 90 5.79 -6.94 8.86
N PRO A 91 6.73 -7.52 8.09
CA PRO A 91 6.41 -8.43 6.99
C PRO A 91 6.06 -9.84 7.49
N VAL A 92 4.93 -9.96 8.19
CA VAL A 92 4.45 -11.23 8.81
C VAL A 92 3.67 -12.12 7.84
N GLY A 93 3.50 -11.70 6.59
CA GLY A 93 2.74 -12.41 5.57
C GLY A 93 1.22 -12.16 5.65
N TYR A 94 0.49 -12.77 4.72
CA TYR A 94 -0.97 -12.69 4.63
C TYR A 94 -1.52 -14.05 4.20
N MET A 95 -2.57 -14.53 4.86
CA MET A 95 -3.22 -15.81 4.57
C MET A 95 -4.69 -15.57 4.24
N GLN A 96 -5.15 -16.13 3.12
CA GLN A 96 -6.57 -16.20 2.79
C GLN A 96 -7.05 -17.64 2.87
N ILE A 97 -7.88 -17.94 3.86
CA ILE A 97 -8.59 -19.23 3.94
C ILE A 97 -9.90 -19.07 3.17
N SER A 98 -10.14 -19.95 2.20
CA SER A 98 -11.29 -19.85 1.31
C SER A 98 -12.07 -21.17 1.24
N PRO A 99 -13.41 -21.12 1.16
CA PRO A 99 -14.21 -22.31 0.88
C PRO A 99 -14.04 -22.78 -0.57
N GLU A 100 -14.43 -24.03 -0.82
CA GLU A 100 -14.39 -24.67 -2.14
C GLU A 100 -15.02 -23.82 -3.26
N VAL A 101 -16.11 -23.10 -2.94
CA VAL A 101 -16.82 -22.26 -3.92
C VAL A 101 -15.96 -21.12 -4.49
N MET A 102 -14.86 -20.76 -3.83
CA MET A 102 -13.93 -19.72 -4.26
C MET A 102 -12.64 -20.31 -4.87
N HIS A 103 -12.52 -21.63 -4.97
CA HIS A 103 -11.28 -22.30 -5.38
C HIS A 103 -10.76 -21.77 -6.73
N SER A 104 -11.61 -21.68 -7.75
CA SER A 104 -11.22 -21.18 -9.08
C SER A 104 -10.71 -19.74 -9.03
N ASP A 105 -11.33 -18.89 -8.23
CA ASP A 105 -10.92 -17.49 -8.10
C ASP A 105 -9.58 -17.37 -7.38
N VAL A 106 -9.36 -18.13 -6.30
CA VAL A 106 -8.08 -18.13 -5.57
C VAL A 106 -6.95 -18.72 -6.40
N ALA A 107 -7.20 -19.82 -7.11
CA ALA A 107 -6.24 -20.39 -8.05
C ALA A 107 -5.85 -19.37 -9.13
N SER A 108 -6.83 -18.62 -9.65
CA SER A 108 -6.56 -17.54 -10.60
C SER A 108 -5.70 -16.42 -10.02
N ILE A 109 -5.87 -16.09 -8.73
CA ILE A 109 -5.06 -15.08 -8.06
C ILE A 109 -3.62 -15.57 -7.92
N TYR A 110 -3.42 -16.82 -7.48
CA TYR A 110 -2.10 -17.42 -7.34
C TYR A 110 -1.33 -17.41 -8.67
N GLU A 111 -1.94 -17.88 -9.76
CA GLU A 111 -1.30 -17.88 -11.08
C GLU A 111 -0.90 -16.47 -11.54
N GLN A 112 -1.74 -15.48 -11.26
CA GLN A 112 -1.41 -14.11 -11.62
C GLN A 112 -0.40 -13.45 -10.68
N GLN A 113 -0.25 -13.90 -9.42
CA GLN A 113 0.86 -13.49 -8.55
C GLN A 113 2.18 -14.05 -9.08
N LYS A 114 2.17 -15.34 -9.45
CA LYS A 114 3.31 -16.02 -10.05
C LYS A 114 3.75 -15.36 -11.37
N SER A 115 2.81 -14.92 -12.21
CA SER A 115 3.13 -14.27 -13.48
C SER A 115 3.86 -12.93 -13.34
N ILE A 116 3.69 -12.23 -12.21
CA ILE A 116 4.40 -10.98 -11.90
C ILE A 116 5.59 -11.18 -10.96
N GLY A 117 5.95 -12.44 -10.66
CA GLY A 117 7.04 -12.79 -9.75
C GLY A 117 6.76 -12.44 -8.30
N TYR A 118 5.49 -12.36 -7.87
CA TYR A 118 5.13 -12.08 -6.49
C TYR A 118 5.14 -13.38 -5.66
N PRO A 119 5.94 -13.46 -4.57
CA PRO A 119 6.01 -14.65 -3.73
C PRO A 119 4.66 -14.99 -3.11
N SER A 120 4.19 -16.22 -3.35
CA SER A 120 2.94 -16.75 -2.81
C SER A 120 2.97 -18.28 -2.83
N GLU A 121 2.16 -18.89 -1.97
CA GLU A 121 1.98 -20.33 -1.89
C GLU A 121 0.49 -20.66 -2.02
N PHE A 122 0.16 -21.68 -2.79
CA PHE A 122 -1.19 -22.17 -2.95
C PHE A 122 -1.30 -23.54 -2.29
N VAL A 123 -2.05 -23.60 -1.19
CA VAL A 123 -2.25 -24.80 -0.38
C VAL A 123 -3.69 -25.24 -0.56
N GLU A 124 -3.91 -26.47 -1.01
CA GLU A 124 -5.22 -26.99 -1.34
C GLU A 124 -5.47 -28.38 -0.71
N GLY A 125 -6.75 -28.69 -0.48
CA GLY A 125 -7.15 -29.95 0.12
C GLY A 125 -6.90 -30.05 1.64
N SER A 126 -7.70 -30.89 2.30
CA SER A 126 -7.69 -31.01 3.76
C SER A 126 -6.33 -31.46 4.31
N LYS A 127 -5.62 -32.36 3.62
CA LYS A 127 -4.34 -32.89 4.10
C LYS A 127 -3.25 -31.82 4.11
N ASP A 128 -3.07 -31.11 2.99
CA ASP A 128 -1.96 -30.17 2.84
C ASP A 128 -2.24 -28.89 3.62
N SER A 129 -3.51 -28.48 3.71
CA SER A 129 -3.94 -27.40 4.62
C SER A 129 -3.63 -27.73 6.09
N MET A 130 -3.88 -28.96 6.54
CA MET A 130 -3.55 -29.36 7.91
C MET A 130 -2.05 -29.45 8.15
N ALA A 131 -1.27 -29.87 7.15
CA ALA A 131 0.19 -29.90 7.24
C ALA A 131 0.80 -28.49 7.29
N TYR A 132 0.24 -27.54 6.53
CA TYR A 132 0.72 -26.15 6.49
C TYR A 132 0.48 -25.37 7.79
N MET A 133 -0.57 -25.75 8.54
CA MET A 133 -0.98 -25.05 9.76
C MET A 133 -0.27 -25.56 11.04
N GLN A 134 0.64 -26.54 10.93
CA GLN A 134 1.45 -27.07 12.03
C GLN A 134 2.77 -26.31 12.17
#